data_AF-A0A4D9CPW3-F1
#
_entry.id   AF-A0A4D9CPW3-F1
#
_cell.length_a   1.000
_cell.length_b   1.000
_cell.length_c   1.000
_cell.angle_alpha   90.00
_cell.angle_beta   90.00
_cell.angle_gamma   90.00
#
_symmetry.space_group_name_H-M   'P 1'
#
loop_
_entity.id
_entity.type
_entity.pdbx_description
1 polymer ?
#
loop_
_entity_poly.entity_id
_entity_poly.type
_entity_poly.pdbx_seq_one_letter_code
_entity_poly.pdbx_strand_id
1 'polypeptide(L)'
;FAPSRLAAGALYLARRHECPEEDCWSPLLIQTSGYSHAEAKRAGELVAETVQEPLPLVGTKRLTALTRKYASPRYREVSAMSCLRG
;
A
#
# COMPACT_ATOMS: atom_id res chain seq x y z
N PHE A 1 13.28 4.26 5.70
CA PHE A 1 12.66 5.23 4.77
C PHE A 1 12.18 6.45 5.53
N ALA A 2 12.21 7.64 4.93
CA ALA A 2 11.49 8.78 5.47
C ALA A 2 9.99 8.44 5.55
N PRO A 3 9.25 8.83 6.61
CA PRO A 3 7.83 8.52 6.75
C PRO A 3 7.00 8.96 5.54
N SER A 4 7.33 10.13 4.97
CA SER A 4 6.70 10.68 3.77
C SER A 4 6.85 9.79 2.53
N ARG A 5 8.01 9.12 2.38
CA ARG A 5 8.26 8.21 1.24
C ARG A 5 7.48 6.90 1.38
N LEU A 6 7.32 6.38 2.60
CA LEU A 6 6.45 5.23 2.86
C LEU A 6 4.99 5.57 2.59
N ALA A 7 4.53 6.74 3.03
CA ALA A 7 3.18 7.21 2.77
C ALA A 7 2.91 7.37 1.26
N ALA A 8 3.86 7.93 0.51
CA ALA A 8 3.76 8.03 -0.95
C ALA A 8 3.67 6.66 -1.63
N GLY A 9 4.50 5.69 -1.22
CA GLY A 9 4.45 4.33 -1.74
C GLY A 9 3.14 3.60 -1.42
N ALA A 10 2.64 3.72 -0.18
CA ALA A 10 1.36 3.14 0.22
C ALA A 10 0.17 3.77 -0.55
N LEU A 11 0.20 5.09 -0.76
CA LEU A 11 -0.81 5.78 -1.56
C LEU A 11 -0.74 5.36 -3.03
N TYR A 12 0.46 5.21 -3.58
CA TYR A 12 0.67 4.74 -4.96
C TYR A 12 0.02 3.36 -5.17
N LEU A 13 0.27 2.42 -4.25
CA LEU A 13 -0.36 1.10 -4.31
C LEU A 13 -1.88 1.21 -4.26
N ALA A 14 -2.44 1.92 -3.27
CA ALA A 14 -3.88 2.08 -3.14
C ALA A 14 -4.52 2.65 -4.41
N ARG A 15 -3.91 3.69 -5.00
CA ARG A 15 -4.39 4.33 -6.23
C ARG A 15 -4.28 3.42 -7.45
N ARG A 16 -3.23 2.62 -7.57
CA ARG A 16 -3.07 1.64 -8.65
C ARG A 16 -4.15 0.57 -8.62
N HIS A 17 -4.62 0.18 -7.42
CA HIS A 17 -5.72 -0.77 -7.28
C HIS A 17 -7.09 -0.16 -7.60
N GLU A 18 -7.30 1.13 -7.36
CA GLU A 18 -8.53 1.86 -7.72
C GLU A 18 -8.58 2.26 -9.20
N CYS A 19 -7.43 2.57 -9.79
CA CYS A 19 -7.29 3.03 -11.17
C CYS A 19 -6.18 2.23 -11.88
N PRO A 20 -6.52 1.08 -12.50
CA PRO A 20 -5.55 0.25 -13.21
C PRO A 20 -5.10 0.84 -14.56
N GLU A 21 -5.83 1.82 -15.10
CA GLU A 21 -5.46 2.54 -16.33
C GLU A 21 -4.43 3.65 -16.03
N GLU A 22 -3.51 3.86 -16.97
CA GLU A 22 -2.23 4.57 -16.86
C GLU A 22 -2.33 6.04 -16.38
N ASP A 23 -2.62 6.31 -15.11
CA ASP A 23 -2.29 7.60 -14.45
C ASP A 23 -2.54 7.61 -12.93
N CYS A 24 -2.22 6.51 -12.23
CA CYS A 24 -2.43 6.40 -10.78
C CYS A 24 -1.64 7.43 -9.94
N TRP A 25 -0.64 8.11 -10.52
CA TRP A 25 0.19 9.11 -9.86
C TRP A 25 0.19 10.47 -10.59
N SER A 26 -0.94 11.17 -10.51
CA SER A 26 -1.17 12.45 -11.18
C SER A 26 -0.12 13.53 -10.89
N PRO A 27 0.03 14.56 -11.76
CA PRO A 27 0.91 15.71 -11.52
C PRO A 27 0.68 16.42 -10.18
N LEU A 28 -0.57 16.48 -9.70
CA LEU A 28 -0.91 17.05 -8.39
C LEU A 28 -0.26 16.28 -7.24
N LEU A 29 -0.18 14.94 -7.33
CA LEU A 29 0.47 14.12 -6.31
C LEU A 29 1.99 14.31 -6.34
N ILE A 30 2.57 14.51 -7.51
CA ILE A 30 4.01 14.84 -7.64
C ILE A 30 4.28 16.20 -6.97
N GLN A 31 3.46 17.21 -7.27
CA GLN A 31 3.62 18.55 -6.71
C GLN A 31 3.46 18.59 -5.18
N THR A 32 2.50 17.85 -4.65
CA THR A 32 2.17 17.86 -3.21
C THR A 32 3.06 16.94 -2.37
N SER A 33 3.42 15.77 -2.90
CA SER A 33 4.26 14.81 -2.19
C SER A 33 5.76 15.07 -2.38
N GLY A 34 6.13 15.78 -3.45
CA GLY A 34 7.52 15.96 -3.86
C GLY A 34 8.20 14.69 -4.42
N TYR A 35 7.44 13.60 -4.61
CA TYR A 35 7.96 12.34 -5.16
C TYR A 35 7.50 12.13 -6.59
N SER A 36 8.47 11.83 -7.46
CA SER A 36 8.19 11.38 -8.82
C SER A 36 7.46 10.04 -8.83
N HIS A 37 6.80 9.72 -9.95
CA HIS A 37 6.17 8.41 -10.15
C HIS A 37 7.14 7.25 -9.87
N ALA A 38 8.39 7.34 -10.34
CA ALA A 38 9.39 6.28 -10.15
C ALA A 38 9.82 6.10 -8.69
N GLU A 39 9.80 7.15 -7.88
CA GLU A 39 10.10 7.06 -6.44
C GLU A 39 8.92 6.49 -5.66
N ALA A 40 7.70 6.94 -5.95
CA ALA A 40 6.49 6.42 -5.33
C ALA A 40 6.29 4.93 -5.68
N LYS A 41 6.51 4.55 -6.94
CA LYS A 41 6.47 3.15 -7.39
C LYS A 41 7.47 2.26 -6.63
N ARG A 42 8.76 2.65 -6.58
CA ARG A 42 9.79 1.89 -5.86
C ARG A 42 9.47 1.76 -4.37
N ALA A 43 8.95 2.83 -3.75
CA ALA A 43 8.52 2.77 -2.36
C ALA A 43 7.31 1.83 -2.18
N GLY A 44 6.37 1.83 -3.13
CA GLY A 44 5.22 0.93 -3.14
C GLY A 44 5.62 -0.54 -3.29
N GLU A 45 6.54 -0.87 -4.21
CA GLU A 45 7.04 -2.24 -4.40
C GLU A 45 7.63 -2.82 -3.10
N LEU A 46 8.43 -2.03 -2.37
CA LEU A 46 8.97 -2.43 -1.07
C LEU A 46 7.89 -2.63 0.00
N VAL A 47 6.85 -1.79 -0.01
CA VAL A 47 5.70 -1.94 0.91
C VAL A 47 4.94 -3.23 0.57
N ALA A 48 4.75 -3.55 -0.71
CA ALA A 48 4.09 -4.77 -1.16
C ALA A 48 4.89 -6.04 -0.78
N GLU A 49 6.21 -6.03 -0.96
CA GLU A 49 7.10 -7.11 -0.51
C GLU A 49 6.94 -7.38 1.00
N THR A 50 6.83 -6.33 1.81
CA THR A 50 6.62 -6.47 3.26
C THR A 50 5.27 -7.13 3.62
N VAL A 51 4.28 -7.04 2.73
CA VAL A 51 2.96 -7.67 2.90
C VAL A 51 2.95 -9.12 2.37
N GLN A 52 3.75 -9.42 1.34
CA GLN A 52 3.80 -10.72 0.68
C GLN A 52 4.84 -11.69 1.28
N GLU A 53 5.85 -11.22 2.02
CA GLU A 53 6.84 -12.10 2.65
C GLU A 53 6.18 -13.07 3.66
N PRO A 54 6.46 -14.39 3.57
CA PRO A 54 6.06 -15.35 4.59
C PRO A 54 6.89 -15.11 5.85
N LEU A 55 6.42 -14.19 6.70
CA LEU A 55 7.14 -13.83 7.91
C LEU A 55 7.24 -15.02 8.86
N PRO A 56 8.42 -15.25 9.48
CA PRO A 56 8.61 -16.28 10.48
C PRO A 56 7.54 -16.14 11.58
N LEU A 57 7.03 -17.29 12.06
CA LEU A 57 5.85 -17.48 12.93
C LEU A 57 5.56 -16.42 14.01
N VAL A 58 6.55 -15.65 14.46
CA VAL A 58 6.44 -14.55 15.43
C VAL A 58 5.80 -13.28 14.85
N GLY A 59 5.95 -13.01 13.54
CA GLY A 59 5.33 -11.86 12.84
C GLY A 59 3.85 -12.04 12.49
N THR A 60 3.37 -13.29 12.50
CA THR A 60 2.02 -13.66 12.07
C THR A 60 0.93 -13.08 12.96
N LYS A 61 1.11 -13.00 14.29
CA LYS A 61 0.06 -12.53 15.21
C LYS A 61 -0.27 -11.04 15.01
N ARG A 62 0.75 -10.18 14.83
CA ARG A 62 0.55 -8.73 14.63
C ARG A 62 -0.02 -8.41 13.26
N LEU A 63 0.46 -9.09 12.21
CA LEU A 63 -0.13 -8.96 10.88
C LEU A 63 -1.56 -9.48 10.84
N THR A 64 -1.84 -10.62 11.47
CA THR A 64 -3.21 -11.16 11.60
C THR A 64 -4.12 -10.18 12.34
N ALA A 65 -3.62 -9.50 13.38
CA ALA A 65 -4.40 -8.48 14.10
C ALA A 65 -4.70 -7.27 13.22
N LEU A 66 -3.74 -6.81 12.41
CA LEU A 66 -3.94 -5.70 11.47
C LEU A 66 -4.90 -6.10 10.34
N THR A 67 -4.72 -7.27 9.73
CA THR A 67 -5.64 -7.81 8.72
C THR A 67 -7.05 -7.97 9.29
N ARG A 68 -7.21 -8.47 10.51
CA ARG A 68 -8.55 -8.55 11.15
C ARG A 68 -9.13 -7.17 11.44
N LYS A 69 -8.32 -6.21 11.87
CA LYS A 69 -8.75 -4.83 12.12
C LYS A 69 -9.31 -4.19 10.84
N TYR A 70 -8.59 -4.32 9.73
CA TYR A 70 -8.96 -3.72 8.45
C TYR A 70 -10.02 -4.55 7.66
N ALA A 71 -10.36 -5.76 8.13
CA ALA A 71 -11.49 -6.54 7.63
C ALA A 71 -12.83 -6.11 8.25
N SER A 72 -12.84 -5.16 9.19
CA SER A 72 -14.05 -4.63 9.80
C SER A 72 -14.79 -3.68 8.83
N PRO A 73 -16.14 -3.61 8.88
CA PRO A 73 -16.93 -2.64 8.13
C PRO A 73 -16.50 -1.18 8.36
N ARG A 74 -15.94 -0.86 9.54
CA ARG A 74 -15.37 0.46 9.86
C ARG A 74 -14.32 0.91 8.85
N TYR A 75 -13.59 -0.02 8.25
CA TYR A 75 -12.54 0.23 7.27
C TYR A 75 -12.91 -0.28 5.88
N ARG A 76 -14.21 -0.39 5.56
CA ARG A 76 -14.72 -0.90 4.28
C ARG A 76 -14.17 -2.28 3.92
N GLU A 77 -13.79 -3.07 4.92
CA GLU A 77 -13.28 -4.43 4.74
C GLU A 77 -12.08 -4.50 3.77
N VAL A 78 -11.26 -3.43 3.74
CA VAL A 78 -10.21 -3.27 2.72
C VAL A 78 -9.25 -4.44 2.64
N SER A 79 -8.90 -5.08 3.76
CA SER A 79 -8.01 -6.25 3.75
C SER A 79 -8.66 -7.55 3.27
N ALA A 80 -9.99 -7.57 3.11
CA ALA A 80 -10.72 -8.67 2.51
C ALA A 80 -10.85 -8.52 0.99
N MET A 81 -10.54 -7.34 0.42
CA MET A 81 -10.60 -7.12 -1.02
C MET A 81 -9.59 -8.00 -1.75
N SER A 82 -10.08 -8.78 -2.71
CA SER A 82 -9.28 -9.70 -3.54
C SER A 82 -8.23 -8.97 -4.38
N CYS A 83 -8.48 -7.71 -4.75
CA CYS A 83 -7.57 -6.88 -5.54
C CYS A 83 -6.26 -6.53 -4.81
N LEU A 84 -6.20 -6.64 -3.48
CA LEU A 84 -5.02 -6.33 -2.66
C LEU A 84 -4.20 -7.58 -2.29
N ARG A 85 -4.56 -8.76 -2.82
CA ARG A 85 -3.88 -10.04 -2.57
C ARG A 85 -3.02 -10.53 -3.75
N GLY A 86 -2.88 -9.70 -4.80
CA GLY A 86 -2.10 -9.98 -6.00
C GLY A 86 -0.65 -9.51 -5.88
#